data_AF-A0A7J7X964-F1
#
_entry.id   AF-A0A7J7X964-F1
#
_cell.length_a   1.000
_cell.length_b   1.000
_cell.length_c   1.000
_cell.angle_alpha   90.00
_cell.angle_beta   90.00
_cell.angle_gamma   90.00
#
_symmetry.space_group_name_H-M   'P 1'
#
loop_
_entity.id
_entity.type
_entity.pdbx_description
1 polymer ?
#
loop_
_entity_poly.entity_id
_entity_poly.type
_entity_poly.pdbx_seq_one_letter_code
_entity_poly.pdbx_strand_id
1 'polypeptide(L)'
;MEGYLYVQEKRHFGTSWVKHYCTYQRDSKQITMVPFDQKSGGKGGEDESIILKSCIRRKTDSIEKRFCFDVEAVDRPGVITMQALSEEDRRLWMEAMDGREPVYNSNKDNQNEGTAQLDSIGFSIIKKCIHAVETRGINEQGLYRIVGVNSRVQKLLSVLMDPKTASETETDICAEWEIKTITSALKTYLRMLPGPLMMYQFQRSFIKAAKLENQESRVSEIHSLVHRLPEKNRQMLQLLMNHLANVANNHKQNLMTVANLGVVFGPTLLRPQEETVAAIMDIKFQNIVIEILIENHDKIFNTVPETPLTNAQLHLSRKKSSDSKPPSCSERPLTLFHATQSTEKQEQRNSIINSSLESVVSSNANSILNSSSSLQPNMNSSDPDLDVLKPTRPNSL
;
A
#
# COMPACT_ATOMS: atom_id res chain seq x y z
N MET A 1 26.81 23.59 -10.44
CA MET A 1 25.86 23.05 -9.45
C MET A 1 26.62 22.81 -8.16
N GLU A 2 26.07 23.13 -7.01
CA GLU A 2 26.74 22.90 -5.72
C GLU A 2 25.74 22.59 -4.61
N GLY A 3 26.19 21.92 -3.56
CA GLY A 3 25.33 21.50 -2.44
C GLY A 3 25.89 20.30 -1.70
N TYR A 4 25.16 19.83 -0.69
CA TYR A 4 25.59 18.68 0.11
C TYR A 4 25.08 17.35 -0.45
N LEU A 5 25.96 16.36 -0.52
CA LEU A 5 25.64 14.97 -0.85
C LEU A 5 26.21 14.04 0.24
N TYR A 6 25.58 12.89 0.45
CA TYR A 6 26.20 11.79 1.19
C TYR A 6 26.81 10.81 0.19
N VAL A 7 28.09 10.48 0.37
CA VAL A 7 28.85 9.54 -0.47
C VAL A 7 29.01 8.22 0.29
N GLN A 8 28.86 7.09 -0.40
CA GLN A 8 29.02 5.76 0.20
C GLN A 8 30.49 5.31 0.17
N GLU A 9 31.14 5.31 1.33
CA GLU A 9 32.50 4.80 1.53
C GLU A 9 32.47 3.31 1.92
N LYS A 10 33.52 2.57 1.52
CA LYS A 10 33.79 1.21 1.99
C LYS A 10 34.89 1.23 3.06
N ARG A 11 34.57 0.81 4.28
CA ARG A 11 35.48 0.72 5.42
C ARG A 11 35.67 -0.74 5.86
N HIS A 12 36.67 -1.00 6.70
CA HIS A 12 37.06 -2.35 7.13
C HIS A 12 35.93 -3.19 7.77
N PHE A 13 34.89 -2.55 8.32
CA PHE A 13 33.75 -3.21 8.97
C PHE A 13 32.39 -2.96 8.28
N GLY A 14 32.38 -2.51 7.02
CA GLY A 14 31.14 -2.30 6.24
C GLY A 14 31.13 -1.00 5.43
N THR A 15 29.97 -0.59 4.94
CA THR A 15 29.83 0.69 4.23
C THR A 15 29.30 1.80 5.13
N SER A 16 29.93 2.98 5.08
CA SER A 16 29.51 4.19 5.78
C SER A 16 29.09 5.28 4.80
N TRP A 17 28.20 6.16 5.23
CA TRP A 17 27.83 7.34 4.46
C TRP A 17 28.49 8.59 5.05
N VAL A 18 29.23 9.33 4.25
CA VAL A 18 29.94 10.53 4.68
C VAL A 18 29.44 11.75 3.91
N LYS A 19 29.12 12.81 4.65
CA LYS A 19 28.62 14.06 4.08
C LYS A 19 29.77 14.81 3.43
N HIS A 20 29.61 15.15 2.17
CA HIS A 20 30.51 15.99 1.41
C HIS A 20 29.77 17.27 0.98
N TYR A 21 30.49 18.38 0.89
CA TYR A 21 30.07 19.51 0.07
C TYR A 21 30.62 19.28 -1.34
N CYS A 22 29.73 19.21 -2.33
CA CYS A 22 30.08 18.87 -3.69
C CYS A 22 29.82 20.07 -4.61
N THR A 23 30.75 20.31 -5.54
CA THR A 23 30.64 21.32 -6.58
C THR A 23 30.92 20.67 -7.94
N TYR A 24 29.96 20.75 -8.86
CA TYR A 24 30.07 20.23 -10.23
C TYR A 24 30.10 21.37 -11.26
N GLN A 25 31.12 21.32 -12.10
CA GLN A 25 31.33 22.19 -13.26
C GLN A 25 30.88 21.44 -14.52
N ARG A 26 29.95 22.03 -15.30
CA ARG A 26 29.38 21.38 -16.49
C ARG A 26 30.38 21.29 -17.64
N ASP A 27 31.19 22.32 -17.85
CA ASP A 27 32.04 22.45 -19.04
C ASP A 27 33.25 21.50 -19.01
N SER A 28 33.81 21.27 -17.82
CA SER A 28 34.88 20.28 -17.56
C SER A 28 34.34 18.89 -17.17
N LYS A 29 33.04 18.77 -16.91
CA LYS A 29 32.36 17.63 -16.27
C LYS A 29 33.02 17.17 -14.96
N GLN A 30 33.73 18.07 -14.28
CA GLN A 30 34.43 17.76 -13.03
C GLN A 30 33.48 17.93 -11.84
N ILE A 31 33.46 16.96 -10.93
CA ILE A 31 32.89 17.12 -9.58
C ILE A 31 34.00 17.09 -8.55
N THR A 32 34.06 18.12 -7.71
CA THR A 32 34.92 18.19 -6.53
C THR A 32 34.10 17.92 -5.28
N MET A 33 34.62 17.08 -4.39
CA MET A 33 33.96 16.59 -3.18
C MET A 33 34.82 16.93 -1.96
N VAL A 34 34.34 17.83 -1.11
CA VAL A 34 35.04 18.28 0.10
C VAL A 34 34.40 17.61 1.32
N PRO A 35 35.12 16.80 2.12
CA PRO A 35 34.56 16.16 3.30
C PRO A 35 34.10 17.19 4.36
N PHE A 36 32.86 17.05 4.83
CA PHE A 36 32.27 17.96 5.80
C PHE A 36 32.47 17.46 7.24
N ASP A 37 33.52 17.95 7.91
CA ASP A 37 33.66 17.81 9.36
C ASP A 37 32.91 18.94 10.11
N GLN A 38 32.04 18.52 11.03
CA GLN A 38 31.25 19.39 11.88
C GLN A 38 32.06 19.98 13.05
N LYS A 39 33.23 19.44 13.40
CA LYS A 39 34.14 20.03 14.40
C LYS A 39 35.04 21.12 13.82
N SER A 40 35.46 20.97 12.56
CA SER A 40 36.43 21.86 11.88
C SER A 40 35.78 23.00 11.07
N GLY A 41 34.55 23.38 11.38
CA GLY A 41 33.87 24.50 10.71
C GLY A 41 33.53 24.28 9.23
N GLY A 42 33.49 23.03 8.76
CA GLY A 42 33.07 22.68 7.40
C GLY A 42 34.18 22.53 6.35
N LYS A 43 35.46 22.59 6.73
CA LYS A 43 36.58 22.12 5.89
C LYS A 43 37.49 21.19 6.70
N GLY A 44 37.53 19.91 6.32
CA GLY A 44 38.34 18.90 7.03
C GLY A 44 38.49 17.62 6.22
N GLY A 45 39.44 17.62 5.28
CA GLY A 45 39.78 16.49 4.41
C GLY A 45 40.67 16.94 3.25
N GLU A 46 41.08 16.00 2.40
CA GLU A 46 41.61 16.31 1.07
C GLU A 46 40.43 16.49 0.10
N ASP A 47 40.54 17.44 -0.84
CA ASP A 47 39.50 17.71 -1.85
C ASP A 47 39.57 16.64 -2.95
N GLU A 48 38.68 15.65 -2.95
CA GLU A 48 38.64 14.64 -4.03
C GLU A 48 37.91 15.21 -5.25
N SER A 49 38.61 15.41 -6.37
CA SER A 49 38.01 15.77 -7.65
C SER A 49 38.09 14.62 -8.64
N ILE A 50 36.97 14.33 -9.33
CA ILE A 50 36.86 13.29 -10.37
C ILE A 50 36.19 13.85 -11.62
N ILE A 51 36.57 13.32 -12.79
CA ILE A 51 35.91 13.63 -14.07
C ILE A 51 34.73 12.68 -14.29
N LEU A 52 33.52 13.22 -14.40
CA LEU A 52 32.28 12.46 -14.56
C LEU A 52 32.24 11.76 -15.93
N LYS A 53 32.16 10.42 -15.90
CA LYS A 53 31.94 9.57 -17.08
C LYS A 53 30.44 9.38 -17.35
N SER A 54 29.67 9.07 -16.30
CA SER A 54 28.22 8.94 -16.38
C SER A 54 27.56 9.00 -15.01
N CYS A 55 26.39 9.63 -14.94
CA CYS A 55 25.50 9.62 -13.78
C CYS A 55 24.22 8.81 -14.11
N ILE A 56 23.78 7.94 -13.20
CA ILE A 56 22.61 7.05 -13.38
C ILE A 56 21.76 7.03 -12.09
N ARG A 57 20.45 7.23 -12.17
CA ARG A 57 19.57 7.12 -10.98
C ARG A 57 19.51 5.66 -10.50
N ARG A 58 19.78 5.41 -9.22
CA ARG A 58 19.71 4.05 -8.64
C ARG A 58 18.24 3.66 -8.37
N LYS A 59 17.90 2.39 -8.59
CA LYS A 59 16.56 1.86 -8.34
C LYS A 59 16.29 1.82 -6.83
N THR A 60 15.13 2.31 -6.39
CA THR A 60 14.72 2.34 -4.97
C THR A 60 14.82 0.95 -4.32
N ASP A 61 14.49 -0.11 -5.07
CA ASP A 61 14.47 -1.50 -4.60
C ASP A 61 15.88 -2.09 -4.37
N SER A 62 16.93 -1.39 -4.80
CA SER A 62 18.33 -1.87 -4.75
C SER A 62 19.16 -1.28 -3.60
N ILE A 63 18.60 -0.36 -2.82
CA ILE A 63 19.27 0.22 -1.64
C ILE A 63 18.26 0.79 -0.64
N GLU A 64 18.48 0.56 0.66
CA GLU A 64 17.57 1.00 1.74
C GLU A 64 17.45 2.54 1.89
N LYS A 65 18.24 3.31 1.13
CA LYS A 65 18.30 4.77 1.19
C LYS A 65 17.56 5.40 0.01
N ARG A 66 16.62 6.31 0.33
CA ARG A 66 15.89 7.11 -0.66
C ARG A 66 16.82 8.15 -1.30
N PHE A 67 16.50 8.55 -2.53
CA PHE A 67 17.18 9.61 -3.29
C PHE A 67 18.64 9.32 -3.74
N CYS A 68 19.02 8.04 -3.89
CA CYS A 68 20.34 7.65 -4.38
C CYS A 68 20.51 7.72 -5.92
N PHE A 69 21.75 7.96 -6.33
CA PHE A 69 22.21 7.92 -7.72
C PHE A 69 23.69 7.52 -7.78
N ASP A 70 24.13 7.09 -8.95
CA ASP A 70 25.40 6.38 -9.17
C ASP A 70 26.26 7.17 -10.15
N VAL A 71 27.50 7.44 -9.74
CA VAL A 71 28.51 8.16 -10.52
C VAL A 71 29.63 7.22 -10.91
N GLU A 72 29.88 7.07 -12.20
CA GLU A 72 31.15 6.54 -12.71
C GLU A 72 32.08 7.70 -13.07
N ALA A 73 33.36 7.51 -12.78
CA ALA A 73 34.43 8.43 -13.12
C ALA A 73 35.20 7.97 -14.37
N VAL A 74 35.93 8.87 -15.02
CA VAL A 74 36.86 8.55 -16.14
C VAL A 74 38.23 8.12 -15.60
N ASP A 75 38.64 8.76 -14.50
CA ASP A 75 39.95 8.68 -13.85
C ASP A 75 40.00 7.63 -12.71
N ARG A 76 38.86 7.25 -12.13
CA ARG A 76 38.77 6.29 -11.02
C ARG A 76 37.94 5.03 -11.39
N PRO A 77 38.49 3.80 -11.26
CA PRO A 77 37.73 2.58 -11.52
C PRO A 77 36.75 2.27 -10.37
N GLY A 78 35.45 2.25 -10.68
CA GLY A 78 34.38 1.88 -9.76
C GLY A 78 33.14 2.76 -9.89
N VAL A 79 32.07 2.38 -9.20
CA VAL A 79 30.84 3.17 -9.08
C VAL A 79 30.80 3.82 -7.71
N ILE A 80 30.62 5.13 -7.66
CA ILE A 80 30.46 5.92 -6.43
C ILE A 80 28.95 6.14 -6.23
N THR A 81 28.39 5.54 -5.17
CA THR A 81 27.00 5.84 -4.78
C THR A 81 26.93 7.18 -4.07
N MET A 82 26.02 8.04 -4.51
CA MET A 82 25.69 9.31 -3.88
C MET A 82 24.22 9.33 -3.44
N GLN A 83 23.91 10.09 -2.40
CA GLN A 83 22.55 10.32 -1.89
C GLN A 83 22.32 11.83 -1.73
N ALA A 84 21.23 12.33 -2.33
CA ALA A 84 20.76 13.70 -2.14
C ALA A 84 19.87 13.85 -0.89
N LEU A 85 19.67 15.09 -0.42
CA LEU A 85 18.85 15.36 0.78
C LEU A 85 17.35 15.23 0.50
N SER A 86 16.91 15.54 -0.72
CA SER A 86 15.51 15.47 -1.18
C SER A 86 15.39 14.85 -2.58
N GLU A 87 14.15 14.63 -3.05
CA GLU A 87 13.89 14.20 -4.44
C GLU A 87 14.16 15.33 -5.44
N GLU A 88 13.87 16.57 -5.03
CA GLU A 88 14.14 17.80 -5.75
C GLU A 88 15.65 17.98 -5.97
N ASP A 89 16.45 17.86 -4.90
CA ASP A 89 17.92 17.90 -4.97
C ASP A 89 18.45 16.80 -5.90
N ARG A 90 17.94 15.56 -5.77
CA ARG A 90 18.33 14.46 -6.67
C ARG A 90 18.04 14.81 -8.12
N ARG A 91 16.86 15.39 -8.42
CA ARG A 91 16.51 15.79 -9.79
C ARG A 91 17.47 16.86 -10.32
N LEU A 92 17.78 17.88 -9.53
CA LEU A 92 18.72 18.95 -9.90
C LEU A 92 20.14 18.41 -10.12
N TRP A 93 20.62 17.49 -9.28
CA TRP A 93 21.92 16.84 -9.46
C TRP A 93 21.96 15.94 -10.70
N MET A 94 20.90 15.15 -10.95
CA MET A 94 20.77 14.36 -12.19
C MET A 94 20.79 15.27 -13.43
N GLU A 95 20.01 16.36 -13.44
CA GLU A 95 19.92 17.32 -14.54
C GLU A 95 21.24 18.09 -14.76
N ALA A 96 22.00 18.38 -13.70
CA ALA A 96 23.32 18.98 -13.81
C ALA A 96 24.32 18.02 -14.49
N MET A 97 24.29 16.73 -14.12
CA MET A 97 25.27 15.70 -14.48
C MET A 97 24.97 14.93 -15.80
N ASP A 98 24.09 15.44 -16.67
CA ASP A 98 23.56 14.70 -17.84
C ASP A 98 23.02 13.29 -17.47
N GLY A 99 22.48 13.18 -16.25
CA GLY A 99 22.20 11.93 -15.58
C GLY A 99 21.03 11.18 -16.20
N ARG A 100 21.18 9.87 -16.35
CA ARG A 100 20.21 9.01 -17.03
C ARG A 100 19.32 8.30 -16.01
N GLU A 101 18.04 8.14 -16.35
CA GLU A 101 17.25 7.07 -15.74
C GLU A 101 17.94 5.72 -15.98
N PRO A 102 17.90 4.78 -15.02
CA PRO A 102 18.50 3.47 -15.21
C PRO A 102 17.80 2.81 -16.39
N VAL A 103 18.57 2.23 -17.32
CA VAL A 103 18.01 1.60 -18.52
C VAL A 103 17.20 0.37 -18.11
N TYR A 104 15.89 0.56 -17.94
CA TYR A 104 14.91 -0.50 -18.09
C TYR A 104 14.99 -0.92 -19.55
N ASN A 105 15.55 -2.11 -19.81
CA ASN A 105 15.68 -2.69 -21.16
C ASN A 105 14.30 -2.86 -21.78
N SER A 106 13.83 -1.80 -22.42
CA SER A 106 12.49 -1.69 -23.01
C SER A 106 12.48 -2.31 -24.41
N ASN A 107 13.04 -3.52 -24.51
CA ASN A 107 13.08 -4.36 -25.70
C ASN A 107 11.67 -4.91 -25.94
N LYS A 108 10.77 -4.04 -26.40
CA LYS A 108 9.30 -4.20 -26.39
C LYS A 108 8.78 -5.48 -27.05
N ASP A 109 9.54 -6.06 -27.97
CA ASP A 109 9.14 -7.22 -28.75
C ASP A 109 9.98 -8.49 -28.50
N ASN A 110 10.97 -8.46 -27.59
CA ASN A 110 11.90 -9.59 -27.36
C ASN A 110 12.34 -9.81 -25.90
N GLN A 111 11.61 -9.30 -24.90
CA GLN A 111 11.84 -9.60 -23.46
C GLN A 111 10.57 -9.97 -22.68
N ASN A 112 9.60 -10.64 -23.31
CA ASN A 112 8.46 -11.23 -22.60
C ASN A 112 8.79 -12.58 -21.93
N GLU A 113 9.85 -13.28 -22.34
CA GLU A 113 10.32 -14.49 -21.65
C GLU A 113 10.84 -14.14 -20.24
N GLY A 114 10.04 -14.45 -19.21
CA GLY A 114 10.41 -14.31 -17.80
C GLY A 114 9.74 -13.17 -17.01
N THR A 115 8.89 -12.33 -17.64
CA THR A 115 8.02 -11.40 -16.88
C THR A 115 6.68 -12.06 -16.56
N ALA A 116 6.13 -11.81 -15.36
CA ALA A 116 4.85 -12.40 -14.98
C ALA A 116 3.69 -11.71 -15.72
N GLN A 117 2.95 -12.44 -16.55
CA GLN A 117 1.85 -11.91 -17.38
C GLN A 117 0.54 -12.66 -17.15
N LEU A 118 -0.60 -12.02 -17.43
CA LEU A 118 -1.91 -12.69 -17.42
C LEU A 118 -2.08 -13.54 -18.70
N ASP A 119 -1.35 -14.64 -18.77
CA ASP A 119 -1.29 -15.58 -19.90
C ASP A 119 -1.53 -17.03 -19.44
N SER A 120 -1.44 -17.99 -20.37
CA SER A 120 -1.66 -19.42 -20.07
C SER A 120 -0.69 -19.95 -19.01
N ILE A 121 0.57 -19.51 -19.04
CA ILE A 121 1.58 -19.84 -18.02
C ILE A 121 1.12 -19.30 -16.67
N GLY A 122 0.80 -18.00 -16.57
CA GLY A 122 0.30 -17.37 -15.36
C GLY A 122 -0.91 -18.06 -14.73
N PHE A 123 -1.91 -18.42 -15.54
CA PHE A 123 -3.05 -19.21 -15.08
C PHE A 123 -2.67 -20.62 -14.62
N SER A 124 -1.70 -21.27 -15.28
CA SER A 124 -1.15 -22.58 -14.85
C SER A 124 -0.44 -22.46 -13.49
N ILE A 125 0.41 -21.45 -13.30
CA ILE A 125 1.12 -21.19 -12.04
C ILE A 125 0.14 -21.02 -10.89
N ILE A 126 -0.89 -20.18 -11.06
CA ILE A 126 -1.92 -19.96 -10.02
C ILE A 126 -2.67 -21.26 -9.71
N LYS A 127 -3.10 -22.02 -10.74
CA LYS A 127 -3.80 -23.31 -10.55
C LYS A 127 -2.94 -24.35 -9.84
N LYS A 128 -1.70 -24.59 -10.28
CA LYS A 128 -0.77 -25.55 -9.65
C LYS A 128 -0.44 -25.14 -8.20
N CYS A 129 -0.32 -23.84 -7.92
CA CYS A 129 -0.14 -23.34 -6.54
C CYS A 129 -1.38 -23.57 -5.66
N ILE A 130 -2.58 -23.26 -6.16
CA ILE A 130 -3.85 -23.46 -5.44
C ILE A 130 -4.05 -24.95 -5.14
N HIS A 131 -3.94 -25.82 -6.15
CA HIS A 131 -4.17 -27.26 -5.99
C HIS A 131 -3.22 -27.88 -4.95
N ALA A 132 -1.95 -27.51 -4.95
CA ALA A 132 -0.97 -27.98 -3.97
C ALA A 132 -1.21 -27.45 -2.54
N VAL A 133 -1.88 -26.30 -2.38
CA VAL A 133 -2.30 -25.79 -1.06
C VAL A 133 -3.57 -26.52 -0.60
N GLU A 134 -4.55 -26.76 -1.46
CA GLU A 134 -5.82 -27.39 -1.08
C GLU A 134 -5.69 -28.89 -0.77
N THR A 135 -4.94 -29.63 -1.58
CA THR A 135 -4.80 -31.09 -1.42
C THR A 135 -4.02 -31.51 -0.18
N ARG A 136 -2.97 -30.78 0.17
CA ARG A 136 -2.01 -31.17 1.23
C ARG A 136 -1.62 -30.07 2.22
N GLY A 137 -2.02 -28.82 1.98
CA GLY A 137 -1.66 -27.67 2.82
C GLY A 137 -2.81 -27.05 3.61
N ILE A 138 -4.07 -27.46 3.40
CA ILE A 138 -5.27 -26.73 3.86
C ILE A 138 -5.37 -26.55 5.38
N ASN A 139 -4.67 -27.39 6.16
CA ASN A 139 -4.61 -27.38 7.63
C ASN A 139 -3.38 -26.63 8.20
N GLU A 140 -2.42 -26.20 7.36
CA GLU A 140 -1.17 -25.57 7.79
C GLU A 140 -1.40 -24.24 8.51
N GLN A 141 -0.78 -24.04 9.67
CA GLN A 141 -1.03 -22.84 10.48
C GLN A 141 -0.43 -21.58 9.85
N GLY A 142 -1.27 -20.58 9.63
CA GLY A 142 -0.89 -19.31 9.04
C GLY A 142 -0.65 -19.38 7.52
N LEU A 143 -1.41 -20.19 6.79
CA LEU A 143 -1.46 -20.16 5.32
C LEU A 143 -1.43 -18.72 4.76
N TYR A 144 -0.58 -18.45 3.79
CA TYR A 144 -0.31 -17.12 3.22
C TYR A 144 0.21 -16.05 4.19
N ARG A 145 0.06 -16.16 5.51
CA ARG A 145 0.69 -15.26 6.51
C ARG A 145 2.17 -15.58 6.69
N ILE A 146 2.52 -16.86 6.87
CA ILE A 146 3.91 -17.30 7.01
C ILE A 146 4.65 -17.16 5.67
N VAL A 147 5.90 -16.70 5.73
CA VAL A 147 6.74 -16.45 4.55
C VAL A 147 7.72 -17.61 4.37
N GLY A 148 7.83 -18.11 3.13
CA GLY A 148 8.81 -19.13 2.74
C GLY A 148 10.19 -18.55 2.45
N VAL A 149 11.22 -19.41 2.44
CA VAL A 149 12.61 -18.98 2.21
C VAL A 149 12.74 -18.39 0.79
N ASN A 150 13.15 -17.13 0.68
CA ASN A 150 13.10 -16.38 -0.60
C ASN A 150 13.86 -17.10 -1.73
N SER A 151 15.03 -17.67 -1.47
CA SER A 151 15.78 -18.47 -2.48
C SER A 151 15.01 -19.71 -2.97
N ARG A 152 14.25 -20.41 -2.10
CA ARG A 152 13.33 -21.48 -2.51
C ARG A 152 12.15 -20.93 -3.31
N VAL A 153 11.62 -19.76 -2.94
CA VAL A 153 10.50 -19.10 -3.66
C VAL A 153 10.91 -18.72 -5.08
N GLN A 154 12.09 -18.09 -5.27
CA GLN A 154 12.58 -17.75 -6.61
C GLN A 154 12.87 -19.01 -7.45
N LYS A 155 13.49 -20.05 -6.86
CA LYS A 155 13.74 -21.32 -7.56
C LYS A 155 12.45 -22.02 -7.98
N LEU A 156 11.40 -21.98 -7.16
CA LEU A 156 10.09 -22.51 -7.53
C LEU A 156 9.46 -21.68 -8.67
N LEU A 157 9.52 -20.36 -8.60
CA LEU A 157 9.01 -19.49 -9.67
C LEU A 157 9.75 -19.68 -10.99
N SER A 158 11.09 -19.80 -11.00
CA SER A 158 11.84 -20.03 -12.24
C SER A 158 11.49 -21.38 -12.90
N VAL A 159 11.24 -22.42 -12.10
CA VAL A 159 10.78 -23.73 -12.61
C VAL A 159 9.35 -23.66 -13.15
N LEU A 160 8.47 -22.92 -12.48
CA LEU A 160 7.07 -22.76 -12.87
C LEU A 160 6.86 -21.82 -14.07
N MET A 161 7.81 -20.94 -14.37
CA MET A 161 7.79 -20.00 -15.50
C MET A 161 8.44 -20.54 -16.78
N ASP A 162 9.24 -21.62 -16.71
CA ASP A 162 9.90 -22.21 -17.89
C ASP A 162 8.85 -22.81 -18.84
N PRO A 163 8.75 -22.34 -20.11
CA PRO A 163 7.79 -22.87 -21.09
C PRO A 163 7.89 -24.38 -21.31
N LYS A 164 9.08 -24.98 -21.12
CA LYS A 164 9.29 -26.43 -21.24
C LYS A 164 8.58 -27.16 -20.10
N THR A 165 8.83 -26.77 -18.86
CA THR A 165 8.17 -27.30 -17.66
C THR A 165 6.68 -26.96 -17.60
N ALA A 166 6.23 -25.90 -18.31
CA ALA A 166 4.82 -25.57 -18.47
C ALA A 166 4.09 -26.45 -19.51
N SER A 167 4.80 -26.96 -20.52
CA SER A 167 4.25 -27.85 -21.55
C SER A 167 4.44 -29.35 -21.24
N GLU A 168 5.49 -29.70 -20.50
CA GLU A 168 5.78 -31.08 -20.12
C GLU A 168 5.00 -31.48 -18.85
N THR A 169 3.83 -32.06 -19.11
CA THR A 169 2.93 -32.75 -18.17
C THR A 169 2.15 -31.91 -17.15
N GLU A 170 0.98 -32.47 -16.78
CA GLU A 170 0.07 -32.00 -15.72
C GLU A 170 0.65 -32.14 -14.31
N THR A 171 1.97 -32.31 -14.18
CA THR A 171 2.70 -32.58 -12.94
C THR A 171 2.42 -31.52 -11.89
N ASP A 172 1.87 -31.94 -10.76
CA ASP A 172 1.66 -31.11 -9.58
C ASP A 172 2.97 -30.59 -8.99
N ILE A 173 2.86 -29.58 -8.12
CA ILE A 173 4.02 -29.08 -7.38
C ILE A 173 4.49 -30.16 -6.38
N CYS A 174 5.56 -30.86 -6.76
CA CYS A 174 6.18 -31.97 -6.04
C CYS A 174 6.22 -31.76 -4.51
N ALA A 175 5.96 -32.83 -3.76
CA ALA A 175 5.82 -32.82 -2.31
C ALA A 175 7.04 -32.21 -1.56
N GLU A 176 8.23 -32.25 -2.17
CA GLU A 176 9.46 -31.60 -1.68
C GLU A 176 9.33 -30.08 -1.43
N TRP A 177 8.36 -29.42 -2.07
CA TRP A 177 8.10 -28.00 -1.89
C TRP A 177 7.18 -27.74 -0.69
N GLU A 178 7.72 -27.04 0.30
CA GLU A 178 7.02 -26.57 1.50
C GLU A 178 5.83 -25.66 1.16
N ILE A 179 4.72 -25.81 1.88
CA ILE A 179 3.49 -25.00 1.67
C ILE A 179 3.74 -23.50 1.86
N LYS A 180 4.57 -23.09 2.84
CA LYS A 180 5.01 -21.70 3.01
C LYS A 180 5.82 -21.15 1.82
N THR A 181 6.51 -22.00 1.08
CA THR A 181 7.20 -21.63 -0.17
C THR A 181 6.20 -21.47 -1.32
N ILE A 182 5.24 -22.40 -1.49
CA ILE A 182 4.22 -22.35 -2.55
C ILE A 182 3.30 -21.13 -2.37
N THR A 183 2.74 -20.93 -1.18
CA THR A 183 1.93 -19.76 -0.84
C THR A 183 2.69 -18.44 -1.00
N SER A 184 4.00 -18.44 -0.77
CA SER A 184 4.86 -17.28 -1.03
C SER A 184 5.18 -17.07 -2.51
N ALA A 185 5.30 -18.13 -3.30
CA ALA A 185 5.43 -18.06 -4.77
C ALA A 185 4.17 -17.47 -5.40
N LEU A 186 2.98 -17.97 -5.06
CA LEU A 186 1.69 -17.42 -5.53
C LEU A 186 1.57 -15.92 -5.23
N LYS A 187 1.81 -15.49 -3.98
CA LYS A 187 1.79 -14.06 -3.62
C LYS A 187 2.83 -13.26 -4.40
N THR A 188 4.01 -13.82 -4.66
CA THR A 188 5.12 -13.11 -5.33
C THR A 188 4.85 -12.97 -6.83
N TYR A 189 4.32 -14.01 -7.48
CA TYR A 189 3.80 -13.97 -8.83
C TYR A 189 2.80 -12.80 -9.01
N LEU A 190 1.81 -12.68 -8.12
CA LEU A 190 0.81 -11.59 -8.17
C LEU A 190 1.41 -10.18 -7.95
N ARG A 191 2.56 -10.07 -7.26
CA ARG A 191 3.31 -8.81 -7.13
C ARG A 191 4.20 -8.51 -8.35
N MET A 192 4.66 -9.54 -9.08
CA MET A 192 5.48 -9.42 -10.28
C MET A 192 4.69 -9.02 -11.54
N LEU A 193 3.36 -9.15 -11.53
CA LEU A 193 2.50 -8.66 -12.61
C LEU A 193 2.76 -7.16 -12.90
N PRO A 194 2.76 -6.71 -14.16
CA PRO A 194 3.09 -5.31 -14.54
C PRO A 194 2.12 -4.26 -13.96
N GLY A 195 0.94 -4.69 -13.50
CA GLY A 195 0.05 -3.90 -12.66
C GLY A 195 -0.62 -4.78 -11.59
N PRO A 196 -1.26 -4.18 -10.57
CA PRO A 196 -2.07 -4.92 -9.62
C PRO A 196 -3.22 -5.65 -10.33
N LEU A 197 -3.62 -6.82 -9.82
CA LEU A 197 -4.69 -7.63 -10.44
C LEU A 197 -6.02 -6.86 -10.52
N MET A 198 -6.29 -6.01 -9.53
CA MET A 198 -7.48 -5.13 -9.48
C MET A 198 -7.37 -3.86 -10.33
N MET A 199 -6.20 -3.62 -10.96
CA MET A 199 -5.80 -2.46 -11.77
C MET A 199 -5.82 -1.09 -11.05
N TYR A 200 -4.80 -0.27 -11.31
CA TYR A 200 -4.72 1.10 -10.78
C TYR A 200 -5.95 1.95 -11.13
N GLN A 201 -6.48 1.81 -12.36
CA GLN A 201 -7.63 2.59 -12.84
C GLN A 201 -8.94 2.34 -12.07
N PHE A 202 -9.12 1.16 -11.46
CA PHE A 202 -10.30 0.83 -10.67
C PHE A 202 -10.06 0.90 -9.15
N GLN A 203 -8.81 0.94 -8.70
CA GLN A 203 -8.45 0.95 -7.28
C GLN A 203 -9.21 2.04 -6.50
N ARG A 204 -9.22 3.29 -6.99
CA ARG A 204 -9.94 4.41 -6.34
C ARG A 204 -11.44 4.16 -6.24
N SER A 205 -12.04 3.45 -7.20
CA SER A 205 -13.46 3.06 -7.17
C SER A 205 -13.75 1.96 -6.15
N PHE A 206 -12.91 0.91 -6.08
CA PHE A 206 -13.05 -0.15 -5.08
C PHE A 206 -12.95 0.41 -3.64
N ILE A 207 -11.99 1.31 -3.41
CA ILE A 207 -11.84 1.97 -2.10
C ILE A 207 -13.04 2.88 -1.79
N LYS A 208 -13.62 3.57 -2.78
CA LYS A 208 -14.86 4.34 -2.58
C LYS A 208 -16.05 3.42 -2.24
N ALA A 209 -16.17 2.28 -2.91
CA ALA A 209 -17.23 1.30 -2.64
C ALA A 209 -17.14 0.71 -1.21
N ALA A 210 -15.94 0.34 -0.76
CA ALA A 210 -15.71 -0.17 0.59
C ALA A 210 -15.96 0.87 1.72
N LYS A 211 -15.99 2.16 1.37
CA LYS A 211 -16.31 3.29 2.28
C LYS A 211 -17.82 3.56 2.44
N LEU A 212 -18.70 2.88 1.70
CA LEU A 212 -20.16 3.04 1.88
C LEU A 212 -20.62 2.43 3.21
N GLU A 213 -21.57 3.08 3.87
CA GLU A 213 -22.07 2.68 5.19
C GLU A 213 -22.98 1.45 5.13
N ASN A 214 -23.82 1.34 4.09
CA ASN A 214 -24.68 0.17 3.87
C ASN A 214 -23.88 -1.00 3.25
N GLN A 215 -23.83 -2.13 3.96
CA GLN A 215 -23.19 -3.38 3.52
C GLN A 215 -23.69 -3.86 2.15
N GLU A 216 -24.99 -3.81 1.88
CA GLU A 216 -25.56 -4.27 0.60
C GLU A 216 -25.08 -3.38 -0.55
N SER A 217 -24.98 -2.07 -0.31
CA SER A 217 -24.43 -1.11 -1.27
C SER A 217 -22.92 -1.33 -1.50
N ARG A 218 -22.15 -1.71 -0.47
CA ARG A 218 -20.74 -2.11 -0.64
C ARG A 218 -20.61 -3.32 -1.57
N VAL A 219 -21.39 -4.37 -1.32
CA VAL A 219 -21.39 -5.59 -2.12
C VAL A 219 -21.81 -5.30 -3.57
N SER A 220 -22.88 -4.53 -3.78
CA SER A 220 -23.41 -4.20 -5.11
C SER A 220 -22.42 -3.38 -5.96
N GLU A 221 -21.81 -2.32 -5.40
CA GLU A 221 -20.80 -1.53 -6.12
C GLU A 221 -19.54 -2.35 -6.41
N ILE A 222 -19.07 -3.20 -5.48
CA ILE A 222 -17.92 -4.09 -5.72
C ILE A 222 -18.25 -5.14 -6.80
N HIS A 223 -19.46 -5.71 -6.80
CA HIS A 223 -19.95 -6.66 -7.81
C HIS A 223 -19.99 -6.05 -9.21
N SER A 224 -20.47 -4.81 -9.31
CA SER A 224 -20.45 -3.98 -10.53
C SER A 224 -19.02 -3.68 -11.01
N LEU A 225 -18.12 -3.31 -10.11
CA LEU A 225 -16.72 -3.02 -10.45
C LEU A 225 -15.94 -4.26 -10.89
N VAL A 226 -16.18 -5.44 -10.29
CA VAL A 226 -15.57 -6.72 -10.72
C VAL A 226 -15.98 -7.06 -12.16
N HIS A 227 -17.24 -6.83 -12.54
CA HIS A 227 -17.72 -7.05 -13.91
C HIS A 227 -17.21 -6.01 -14.94
N ARG A 228 -16.52 -4.97 -14.48
CA ARG A 228 -15.83 -3.98 -15.34
C ARG A 228 -14.33 -4.25 -15.47
N LEU A 229 -13.78 -5.22 -14.74
CA LEU A 229 -12.40 -5.69 -14.95
C LEU A 229 -12.28 -6.40 -16.31
N PRO A 230 -11.11 -6.34 -16.98
CA PRO A 230 -10.83 -7.18 -18.13
C PRO A 230 -10.97 -8.67 -17.76
N GLU A 231 -11.48 -9.48 -18.68
CA GLU A 231 -11.89 -10.86 -18.36
C GLU A 231 -10.74 -11.72 -17.77
N LYS A 232 -9.50 -11.53 -18.24
CA LYS A 232 -8.32 -12.18 -17.65
C LYS A 232 -8.09 -11.82 -16.17
N ASN A 233 -8.31 -10.56 -15.80
CA ASN A 233 -8.21 -10.10 -14.42
C ASN A 233 -9.36 -10.69 -13.58
N ARG A 234 -10.59 -10.65 -14.11
CA ARG A 234 -11.80 -11.21 -13.46
C ARG A 234 -11.67 -12.71 -13.21
N GLN A 235 -11.22 -13.50 -14.19
CA GLN A 235 -11.01 -14.94 -14.09
C GLN A 235 -9.91 -15.32 -13.08
N MET A 236 -8.75 -14.65 -13.10
CA MET A 236 -7.69 -14.94 -12.13
C MET A 236 -8.09 -14.51 -10.72
N LEU A 237 -8.88 -13.43 -10.58
CA LEU A 237 -9.46 -13.01 -9.31
C LEU A 237 -10.48 -14.04 -8.78
N GLN A 238 -11.37 -14.55 -9.64
CA GLN A 238 -12.35 -15.59 -9.28
C GLN A 238 -11.66 -16.85 -8.73
N LEU A 239 -10.64 -17.37 -9.44
CA LEU A 239 -9.86 -18.52 -8.99
C LEU A 239 -9.23 -18.28 -7.60
N LEU A 240 -8.70 -17.07 -7.37
CA LEU A 240 -8.10 -16.73 -6.09
C LEU A 240 -9.15 -16.56 -4.97
N MET A 241 -10.26 -15.87 -5.21
CA MET A 241 -11.29 -15.64 -4.18
C MET A 241 -11.98 -16.94 -3.77
N ASN A 242 -12.31 -17.82 -4.73
CA ASN A 242 -12.85 -19.16 -4.43
C ASN A 242 -11.89 -19.97 -3.54
N HIS A 243 -10.59 -19.96 -3.86
CA HIS A 243 -9.57 -20.63 -3.05
C HIS A 243 -9.45 -20.02 -1.64
N LEU A 244 -9.43 -18.69 -1.53
CA LEU A 244 -9.32 -18.03 -0.23
C LEU A 244 -10.57 -18.22 0.64
N ALA A 245 -11.76 -18.37 0.05
CA ALA A 245 -12.96 -18.78 0.76
C ALA A 245 -12.85 -20.22 1.32
N ASN A 246 -12.31 -21.15 0.54
CA ASN A 246 -12.02 -22.52 0.99
C ASN A 246 -11.02 -22.54 2.16
N VAL A 247 -9.93 -21.77 2.07
CA VAL A 247 -8.96 -21.59 3.17
C VAL A 247 -9.63 -21.00 4.41
N ALA A 248 -10.46 -19.96 4.25
CA ALA A 248 -11.18 -19.31 5.34
C ALA A 248 -12.22 -20.22 6.02
N ASN A 249 -12.85 -21.14 5.28
CA ASN A 249 -13.76 -22.12 5.86
C ASN A 249 -13.05 -23.03 6.89
N ASN A 250 -11.78 -23.37 6.63
CA ASN A 250 -10.95 -24.18 7.52
C ASN A 250 -10.15 -23.38 8.58
N HIS A 251 -10.53 -22.12 8.87
CA HIS A 251 -9.84 -21.24 9.82
C HIS A 251 -9.63 -21.84 11.22
N LYS A 252 -10.47 -22.81 11.64
CA LYS A 252 -10.35 -23.50 12.93
C LYS A 252 -9.06 -24.32 13.07
N GLN A 253 -8.46 -24.75 11.95
CA GLN A 253 -7.19 -25.47 11.92
C GLN A 253 -6.04 -24.56 11.48
N ASN A 254 -6.20 -23.88 10.34
CA ASN A 254 -5.13 -23.08 9.72
C ASN A 254 -4.99 -21.65 10.31
N LEU A 255 -5.90 -21.21 11.19
CA LEU A 255 -5.90 -19.91 11.86
C LEU A 255 -6.02 -18.68 10.93
N MET A 256 -6.49 -18.88 9.69
CA MET A 256 -6.66 -17.82 8.69
C MET A 256 -8.14 -17.54 8.41
N THR A 257 -8.71 -16.62 9.17
CA THR A 257 -10.04 -16.04 8.91
C THR A 257 -10.03 -15.16 7.65
N VAL A 258 -11.21 -14.81 7.16
CA VAL A 258 -11.41 -13.83 6.06
C VAL A 258 -10.58 -12.56 6.29
N ALA A 259 -10.69 -11.92 7.46
CA ALA A 259 -9.91 -10.72 7.81
C ALA A 259 -8.39 -10.97 7.81
N ASN A 260 -7.92 -12.11 8.31
CA ASN A 260 -6.50 -12.46 8.27
C ASN A 260 -5.98 -12.63 6.82
N LEU A 261 -6.82 -13.10 5.90
CA LEU A 261 -6.49 -13.18 4.47
C LEU A 261 -6.60 -11.80 3.78
N GLY A 262 -7.59 -10.99 4.15
CA GLY A 262 -7.76 -9.60 3.70
C GLY A 262 -6.52 -8.74 3.96
N VAL A 263 -5.95 -8.82 5.17
CA VAL A 263 -4.68 -8.15 5.54
C VAL A 263 -3.49 -8.60 4.68
N VAL A 264 -3.44 -9.86 4.25
CA VAL A 264 -2.34 -10.40 3.43
C VAL A 264 -2.50 -10.05 1.94
N PHE A 265 -3.74 -10.12 1.43
CA PHE A 265 -4.02 -9.98 0.00
C PHE A 265 -4.41 -8.56 -0.43
N GLY A 266 -4.93 -7.72 0.46
CA GLY A 266 -5.21 -6.29 0.23
C GLY A 266 -4.05 -5.56 -0.45
N PRO A 267 -2.88 -5.42 0.22
CA PRO A 267 -1.71 -4.76 -0.38
C PRO A 267 -1.07 -5.54 -1.54
N THR A 268 -1.36 -6.85 -1.68
CA THR A 268 -0.87 -7.67 -2.81
C THR A 268 -1.65 -7.36 -4.10
N LEU A 269 -2.97 -7.24 -3.99
CA LEU A 269 -3.93 -7.13 -5.11
C LEU A 269 -4.33 -5.69 -5.44
N LEU A 270 -4.27 -4.77 -4.47
CA LEU A 270 -4.64 -3.35 -4.57
C LEU A 270 -3.42 -2.45 -4.26
N ARG A 271 -2.28 -2.70 -4.93
CA ARG A 271 -1.07 -1.88 -4.78
C ARG A 271 -1.37 -0.40 -5.06
N PRO A 272 -1.06 0.55 -4.15
CA PRO A 272 -1.21 1.98 -4.42
C PRO A 272 -0.27 2.44 -5.54
N GLN A 273 -0.73 3.43 -6.32
CA GLN A 273 0.08 4.06 -7.37
C GLN A 273 1.07 5.11 -6.82
N GLU A 274 0.77 5.67 -5.63
CA GLU A 274 1.49 6.79 -5.02
C GLU A 274 1.64 6.53 -3.50
N GLU A 275 2.84 6.70 -2.94
CA GLU A 275 3.12 6.53 -1.49
C GLU A 275 2.71 7.77 -0.66
N THR A 276 1.44 8.18 -0.72
CA THR A 276 0.94 9.35 0.04
C THR A 276 0.39 8.97 1.42
N VAL A 277 0.36 9.93 2.35
CA VAL A 277 -0.30 9.76 3.67
C VAL A 277 -1.79 9.41 3.50
N ALA A 278 -2.45 9.93 2.47
CA ALA A 278 -3.82 9.55 2.11
C ALA A 278 -3.92 8.08 1.68
N ALA A 279 -2.97 7.58 0.87
CA ALA A 279 -2.93 6.17 0.49
C ALA A 279 -2.70 5.25 1.71
N ILE A 280 -1.91 5.67 2.71
CA ILE A 280 -1.71 4.92 3.96
C ILE A 280 -3.03 4.80 4.74
N MET A 281 -3.81 5.87 4.87
CA MET A 281 -5.14 5.84 5.53
C MET A 281 -6.13 4.91 4.82
N ASP A 282 -5.92 4.66 3.52
CA ASP A 282 -6.80 3.82 2.70
C ASP A 282 -6.40 2.34 2.64
N ILE A 283 -5.26 1.94 3.22
CA ILE A 283 -4.83 0.52 3.31
C ILE A 283 -5.91 -0.34 4.01
N LYS A 284 -6.52 0.16 5.08
CA LYS A 284 -7.60 -0.57 5.78
C LYS A 284 -8.80 -0.88 4.89
N PHE A 285 -9.09 -0.03 3.90
CA PHE A 285 -10.17 -0.27 2.93
C PHE A 285 -9.73 -1.23 1.82
N GLN A 286 -8.43 -1.36 1.51
CA GLN A 286 -7.93 -2.43 0.62
C GLN A 286 -8.24 -3.81 1.20
N ASN A 287 -8.03 -3.98 2.51
CA ASN A 287 -8.34 -5.23 3.20
C ASN A 287 -9.84 -5.54 3.14
N ILE A 288 -10.69 -4.56 3.49
CA ILE A 288 -12.17 -4.68 3.44
C ILE A 288 -12.68 -5.04 2.03
N VAL A 289 -12.08 -4.52 0.95
CA VAL A 289 -12.44 -4.94 -0.42
C VAL A 289 -12.18 -6.44 -0.61
N ILE A 290 -11.04 -6.96 -0.16
CA ILE A 290 -10.72 -8.39 -0.27
C ILE A 290 -11.59 -9.24 0.66
N GLU A 291 -11.90 -8.76 1.86
CA GLU A 291 -12.81 -9.44 2.80
C GLU A 291 -14.21 -9.63 2.17
N ILE A 292 -14.78 -8.57 1.59
CA ILE A 292 -16.08 -8.62 0.89
C ILE A 292 -16.01 -9.56 -0.33
N LEU A 293 -14.92 -9.54 -1.10
CA LEU A 293 -14.73 -10.41 -2.25
C LEU A 293 -14.59 -11.89 -1.89
N ILE A 294 -14.02 -12.22 -0.73
CA ILE A 294 -13.94 -13.59 -0.19
C ILE A 294 -15.30 -14.02 0.35
N GLU A 295 -16.00 -13.19 1.13
CA GLU A 295 -17.31 -13.54 1.72
C GLU A 295 -18.42 -13.72 0.68
N ASN A 296 -18.38 -12.94 -0.40
CA ASN A 296 -19.45 -12.88 -1.39
C ASN A 296 -19.03 -13.49 -2.73
N HIS A 297 -17.97 -14.30 -2.77
CA HIS A 297 -17.35 -14.79 -4.02
C HIS A 297 -18.38 -15.45 -4.96
N ASP A 298 -19.24 -16.34 -4.45
CA ASP A 298 -20.24 -17.01 -5.26
C ASP A 298 -21.25 -16.05 -5.91
N LYS A 299 -21.71 -15.02 -5.19
CA LYS A 299 -22.57 -13.97 -5.79
C LYS A 299 -21.77 -13.14 -6.80
N ILE A 300 -20.59 -12.65 -6.39
CA ILE A 300 -19.82 -11.65 -7.15
C ILE A 300 -19.28 -12.19 -8.48
N PHE A 301 -18.93 -13.47 -8.56
CA PHE A 301 -18.36 -14.05 -9.78
C PHE A 301 -19.33 -14.91 -10.60
N ASN A 302 -20.32 -15.55 -9.96
CA ASN A 302 -21.22 -16.48 -10.66
C ASN A 302 -22.57 -15.85 -11.05
N THR A 303 -22.89 -14.62 -10.61
CA THR A 303 -24.09 -13.87 -11.06
C THR A 303 -23.73 -12.52 -11.69
N VAL A 304 -24.63 -12.01 -12.53
CA VAL A 304 -24.51 -10.68 -13.16
C VAL A 304 -24.98 -9.61 -12.15
N PRO A 305 -24.35 -8.42 -12.09
CA PRO A 305 -24.81 -7.34 -11.21
C PRO A 305 -26.22 -6.89 -11.57
N GLU A 306 -27.05 -6.67 -10.56
CA GLU A 306 -28.35 -6.04 -10.72
C GLU A 306 -28.15 -4.59 -11.19
N THR A 307 -28.43 -4.31 -12.46
CA THR A 307 -28.38 -2.95 -12.99
C THR A 307 -29.39 -2.09 -12.23
N PRO A 308 -28.98 -0.96 -11.62
CA PRO A 308 -29.92 -0.08 -10.94
C PRO A 308 -30.98 0.39 -11.94
N LEU A 309 -32.25 0.11 -11.63
CA LEU A 309 -33.38 0.39 -12.50
C LEU A 309 -33.43 1.90 -12.83
N THR A 310 -32.95 2.27 -14.01
CA THR A 310 -33.04 3.64 -14.49
C THR A 310 -34.52 3.99 -14.69
N ASN A 311 -34.96 5.14 -14.18
CA ASN A 311 -36.38 5.53 -14.11
C ASN A 311 -37.15 5.58 -15.44
N ALA A 312 -36.49 5.34 -16.58
CA ALA A 312 -37.10 5.20 -17.90
C ALA A 312 -38.09 4.02 -18.02
N GLN A 313 -37.94 2.94 -17.23
CA GLN A 313 -38.82 1.76 -17.37
C GLN A 313 -40.20 1.88 -16.70
N LEU A 314 -40.41 2.86 -15.81
CA LEU A 314 -41.70 3.05 -15.13
C LEU A 314 -42.82 3.59 -16.04
N HIS A 315 -42.53 4.00 -17.28
CA HIS A 315 -43.50 4.63 -18.18
C HIS A 315 -43.98 3.76 -19.36
N LEU A 316 -43.65 2.46 -19.39
CA LEU A 316 -44.10 1.53 -20.45
C LEU A 316 -45.19 0.52 -20.02
N SER A 317 -45.53 0.46 -18.74
CA SER A 317 -46.51 -0.50 -18.18
C SER A 317 -47.94 0.05 -18.00
N ARG A 318 -48.33 1.09 -18.74
CA ARG A 318 -49.75 1.52 -18.79
C ARG A 318 -50.50 0.80 -19.92
N LYS A 319 -50.96 -0.42 -19.65
CA LYS A 319 -51.81 -1.20 -20.58
C LYS A 319 -52.99 -0.36 -21.06
N LYS A 320 -53.23 -0.34 -22.38
CA LYS A 320 -54.47 0.18 -22.96
C LYS A 320 -55.62 -0.76 -22.59
N SER A 321 -56.60 -0.26 -21.85
CA SER A 321 -57.91 -0.89 -21.67
C SER A 321 -58.97 0.00 -22.33
N SER A 322 -59.30 -0.28 -23.58
CA SER A 322 -60.48 0.26 -24.24
C SER A 322 -61.66 -0.68 -24.04
N ASP A 323 -62.72 -0.24 -23.37
CA ASP A 323 -64.06 -0.06 -23.95
C ASP A 323 -65.05 0.46 -22.88
N SER A 324 -66.31 0.71 -23.28
CA SER A 324 -67.51 1.07 -22.51
C SER A 324 -67.71 2.54 -22.13
N LYS A 325 -68.98 2.90 -21.90
CA LYS A 325 -69.55 4.26 -22.03
C LYS A 325 -69.80 4.94 -20.67
N PRO A 326 -69.85 6.28 -20.60
CA PRO A 326 -70.23 7.00 -19.38
C PRO A 326 -71.76 6.94 -19.10
N PRO A 327 -72.18 6.90 -17.83
CA PRO A 327 -73.58 7.11 -17.41
C PRO A 327 -73.95 8.61 -17.36
N SER A 328 -75.24 8.88 -17.16
CA SER A 328 -75.86 10.22 -17.14
C SER A 328 -76.32 10.65 -15.73
N CYS A 329 -77.07 11.75 -15.65
CA CYS A 329 -77.64 12.46 -14.49
C CYS A 329 -76.63 13.33 -13.71
N SER A 330 -76.77 14.66 -13.54
CA SER A 330 -77.89 15.53 -13.07
C SER A 330 -78.14 15.36 -11.56
N GLU A 331 -77.84 16.33 -10.68
CA GLU A 331 -78.53 17.64 -10.53
C GLU A 331 -77.67 18.72 -9.81
N ARG A 332 -78.25 19.90 -9.52
CA ARG A 332 -77.71 21.00 -8.68
C ARG A 332 -78.70 21.34 -7.54
N PRO A 333 -78.23 21.87 -6.39
CA PRO A 333 -78.36 23.32 -6.10
C PRO A 333 -76.97 24.02 -6.01
N LEU A 334 -76.73 25.28 -6.40
CA LEU A 334 -77.22 26.56 -5.83
C LEU A 334 -76.90 26.66 -4.32
N THR A 335 -76.03 27.54 -3.82
CA THR A 335 -76.00 29.03 -3.87
C THR A 335 -74.58 29.60 -3.58
N LEU A 336 -74.25 30.91 -3.54
CA LEU A 336 -74.65 32.12 -4.30
C LEU A 336 -73.83 33.37 -3.80
N PHE A 337 -72.92 33.94 -4.62
CA PHE A 337 -72.16 35.21 -4.37
C PHE A 337 -71.29 35.26 -3.09
N HIS A 338 -70.41 36.26 -2.81
CA HIS A 338 -69.72 37.27 -3.63
C HIS A 338 -68.25 37.44 -3.12
N ALA A 339 -67.41 38.21 -3.82
CA ALA A 339 -66.07 38.60 -3.34
C ALA A 339 -65.98 40.08 -2.95
N THR A 340 -65.06 40.41 -2.02
CA THR A 340 -64.37 41.73 -1.86
C THR A 340 -63.09 41.60 -1.01
N GLN A 341 -62.26 42.65 -0.97
CA GLN A 341 -60.90 42.69 -0.41
C GLN A 341 -60.81 43.54 0.89
N SER A 342 -59.70 43.38 1.65
CA SER A 342 -59.10 44.37 2.59
C SER A 342 -59.95 44.81 3.81
N THR A 343 -59.42 45.17 4.99
CA THR A 343 -58.18 45.89 5.36
C THR A 343 -57.62 45.48 6.74
N GLU A 344 -56.41 45.96 7.05
CA GLU A 344 -55.81 46.32 8.37
C GLU A 344 -56.60 46.06 9.68
N LYS A 345 -55.92 45.55 10.72
CA LYS A 345 -55.33 46.42 11.78
C LYS A 345 -54.40 45.72 12.77
N GLN A 346 -53.69 46.54 13.53
CA GLN A 346 -52.62 46.25 14.48
C GLN A 346 -53.06 46.69 15.89
N GLU A 347 -52.78 45.91 16.94
CA GLU A 347 -52.72 46.46 18.31
C GLU A 347 -51.82 45.64 19.24
N GLN A 348 -51.38 46.26 20.34
CA GLN A 348 -50.16 45.90 21.07
C GLN A 348 -50.18 46.45 22.51
N ARG A 349 -49.87 45.62 23.52
CA ARG A 349 -49.54 46.05 24.91
C ARG A 349 -48.80 44.93 25.65
N ASN A 350 -47.52 45.12 25.99
CA ASN A 350 -46.97 45.67 27.25
C ASN A 350 -46.83 44.59 28.36
N SER A 351 -45.69 44.21 28.96
CA SER A 351 -44.34 44.78 29.21
C SER A 351 -44.12 45.23 30.67
N ILE A 352 -43.22 44.56 31.39
CA ILE A 352 -42.52 44.95 32.64
C ILE A 352 -41.52 43.81 32.98
N ILE A 353 -40.35 43.99 33.62
CA ILE A 353 -39.26 44.99 33.54
C ILE A 353 -38.03 44.47 34.34
N ASN A 354 -36.84 45.06 34.16
CA ASN A 354 -35.50 44.77 34.77
C ASN A 354 -34.65 43.67 34.06
N SER A 355 -33.39 43.85 33.60
CA SER A 355 -32.18 44.63 34.02
C SER A 355 -31.33 43.93 35.09
N SER A 356 -29.99 43.78 35.01
CA SER A 356 -28.93 44.25 34.08
C SER A 356 -27.80 43.17 34.02
N LEU A 357 -26.89 43.10 33.01
CA LEU A 357 -25.59 43.82 32.89
C LEU A 357 -24.84 43.98 34.24
N GLU A 358 -23.52 43.76 34.36
CA GLU A 358 -22.45 43.99 33.37
C GLU A 358 -21.19 43.10 33.57
N SER A 359 -20.10 43.41 32.86
CA SER A 359 -18.86 42.59 32.67
C SER A 359 -17.69 42.91 33.60
N VAL A 360 -16.74 41.96 33.77
CA VAL A 360 -15.31 42.25 34.08
C VAL A 360 -14.37 41.32 33.28
N VAL A 361 -13.15 41.78 32.98
CA VAL A 361 -12.09 41.13 32.18
C VAL A 361 -10.88 40.77 33.07
N SER A 362 -9.99 39.86 32.61
CA SER A 362 -8.56 39.64 32.99
C SER A 362 -8.25 38.27 33.63
N SER A 363 -7.00 37.76 33.65
CA SER A 363 -5.88 37.73 32.67
C SER A 363 -4.73 36.85 33.21
N ASN A 364 -3.94 36.20 32.33
CA ASN A 364 -2.57 35.67 32.58
C ASN A 364 -2.37 34.57 33.68
N ALA A 365 -1.24 33.84 33.78
CA ALA A 365 -0.31 33.28 32.77
C ALA A 365 0.68 32.25 33.40
N ASN A 366 1.27 31.38 32.55
CA ASN A 366 2.62 30.77 32.66
C ASN A 366 2.98 29.70 33.73
N SER A 367 4.14 29.04 33.47
CA SER A 367 4.83 27.95 34.20
C SER A 367 4.15 26.56 34.12
N ILE A 368 4.78 25.42 33.76
CA ILE A 368 6.20 24.97 33.67
C ILE A 368 6.91 24.76 35.02
N LEU A 369 7.10 23.49 35.41
CA LEU A 369 8.42 22.95 35.83
C LEU A 369 8.42 21.42 35.98
N ASN A 370 9.60 20.82 35.86
CA ASN A 370 9.89 19.44 36.23
C ASN A 370 10.09 19.32 37.74
N SER A 371 9.85 18.14 38.31
CA SER A 371 10.65 17.66 39.44
C SER A 371 10.78 16.14 39.46
N SER A 372 12.01 15.68 39.66
CA SER A 372 12.37 14.27 39.85
C SER A 372 13.03 14.12 41.21
N SER A 373 12.58 13.19 42.04
CA SER A 373 13.25 12.87 43.31
C SER A 373 13.08 11.40 43.71
N SER A 374 14.22 10.71 43.80
CA SER A 374 14.38 9.41 44.45
C SER A 374 14.53 9.58 45.97
N LEU A 375 14.12 8.58 46.78
CA LEU A 375 14.63 8.38 48.14
C LEU A 375 14.33 6.94 48.66
N GLN A 376 15.29 6.35 49.38
CA GLN A 376 15.15 5.18 50.28
C GLN A 376 15.65 5.59 51.68
N PRO A 377 15.17 4.98 52.79
CA PRO A 377 15.81 3.79 53.38
C PRO A 377 14.76 2.77 53.92
N ASN A 378 15.02 1.71 54.70
CA ASN A 378 16.24 1.28 55.41
C ASN A 378 16.37 -0.27 55.57
N MET A 379 17.52 -0.66 56.12
CA MET A 379 18.05 -1.95 56.58
C MET A 379 17.22 -2.82 57.54
N ASN A 380 17.44 -4.15 57.50
CA ASN A 380 18.02 -4.88 58.64
C ASN A 380 18.72 -6.23 58.24
N SER A 381 19.62 -6.68 59.13
CA SER A 381 20.58 -7.80 59.07
C SER A 381 19.94 -9.22 59.08
N SER A 382 20.62 -10.36 58.85
CA SER A 382 21.97 -10.77 59.34
C SER A 382 22.72 -11.83 58.50
N ASP A 383 24.03 -11.92 58.76
CA ASP A 383 25.10 -12.81 58.20
C ASP A 383 25.31 -14.09 59.07
N PRO A 384 26.26 -15.04 58.78
CA PRO A 384 27.33 -15.11 57.75
C PRO A 384 27.18 -16.37 56.83
N ASP A 385 28.16 -17.13 56.26
CA ASP A 385 29.61 -17.33 56.49
C ASP A 385 30.33 -18.14 55.35
N LEU A 386 31.65 -18.34 55.51
CA LEU A 386 32.60 -19.30 54.90
C LEU A 386 33.25 -19.06 53.51
N ASP A 387 34.58 -18.83 53.55
CA ASP A 387 35.55 -18.69 52.45
C ASP A 387 36.01 -20.00 51.77
N VAL A 388 36.44 -19.93 50.49
CA VAL A 388 37.68 -20.59 49.99
C VAL A 388 38.41 -19.76 48.92
N LEU A 389 39.51 -19.12 49.35
CA LEU A 389 40.84 -18.90 48.72
C LEU A 389 41.07 -18.87 47.18
N LYS A 390 41.95 -17.93 46.77
CA LYS A 390 42.71 -17.88 45.50
C LYS A 390 44.14 -18.43 45.67
N PRO A 391 44.86 -18.73 44.57
CA PRO A 391 46.33 -18.59 44.51
C PRO A 391 46.80 -17.39 43.65
N THR A 392 48.09 -17.07 43.72
CA THR A 392 48.69 -15.77 43.34
C THR A 392 49.65 -15.80 42.14
N ARG A 393 50.01 -14.59 41.67
CA ARG A 393 50.96 -14.30 40.57
C ARG A 393 52.37 -14.01 41.15
N PRO A 394 53.47 -14.52 40.56
CA PRO A 394 54.83 -14.08 40.87
C PRO A 394 55.25 -12.84 40.06
N ASN A 395 56.31 -12.15 40.52
CA ASN A 395 56.93 -11.00 39.86
C ASN A 395 58.38 -11.31 39.45
N SER A 396 58.86 -10.59 38.43
CA SER A 396 60.26 -10.26 38.12
C SER A 396 61.28 -11.40 37.93
N LEU A 397 61.77 -11.50 36.68
CA LEU A 397 63.17 -11.23 36.36
C LEU A 397 63.25 -10.49 35.01
#